data_AF-A0A369CE47-F1
#
_entry.id   AF-A0A369CE47-F1
#
_cell.length_a   1.000
_cell.length_b   1.000
_cell.length_c   1.000
_cell.angle_alpha   90.00
_cell.angle_beta   90.00
_cell.angle_gamma   90.00
#
_symmetry.space_group_name_H-M   'P 1'
#
loop_
_entity.id
_entity.type
_entity.pdbx_description
1 polymer ?
#
loop_
_entity_poly.entity_id
_entity_poly.type
_entity_poly.pdbx_seq_one_letter_code
_entity_poly.pdbx_strand_id
1 'polypeptide(L)'
;MTLRPASDMTPSRPAVGGWRRLCLAPLLACLAGSLPAAQWVIPGGDAAALEAALQDAAPGDTVLLDPGTFTVNLRVDRPLVLEGRPGAVLDGDRRGRVVTIAAPEVTLRGLEIRRSGIDLTAMDAGVFVERAGAGARILDNTLARSLFGIWVDGAPGVLVRGNRIQGEPELRSQDRGNGIHLFNTRDSRVEGNEIWEARDGIYIDNSADCILERNRIHHLRYGIHYMYSHDNTVRDNLTWETRTGYALMQSRSLTVTGNRSEGDTNYGILMNFITYSEIAGNRVQSVARGQAYITGGSDVPGAEGKGIFIYNSLYNEIRNNRFADGDIGIHLTAGSEDNHLYGNDFVNNRVQVKYVASREQEWSHEGHGNFWSDYLGWDLDADGVGDRHYEPNDAVDKLLWKYPLARLLMNSPAVQALRWVQREFPVFRSPGVRDSHPLMMPAGLPEH
;
A
#
# COMPACT_ATOMS: atom_id res chain seq x y z
N MET A 1 78.41 -34.46 17.13
CA MET A 1 77.40 -35.24 17.86
C MET A 1 76.29 -35.57 16.86
N THR A 2 76.34 -36.81 16.35
CA THR A 2 75.27 -37.67 15.78
C THR A 2 74.08 -37.03 15.04
N LEU A 3 73.63 -37.46 13.85
CA LEU A 3 74.14 -38.24 12.70
C LEU A 3 73.05 -38.10 11.61
N ARG A 4 73.51 -37.81 10.39
CA ARG A 4 72.88 -37.78 9.03
C ARG A 4 71.94 -38.97 8.69
N PRO A 5 71.22 -39.04 7.53
CA PRO A 5 71.60 -38.56 6.17
C PRO A 5 70.46 -37.94 5.32
N ALA A 6 70.64 -37.14 4.24
CA ALA A 6 71.51 -37.12 3.06
C ALA A 6 71.24 -38.22 2.02
N SER A 7 70.56 -37.88 0.91
CA SER A 7 71.05 -38.23 -0.43
C SER A 7 70.26 -37.49 -1.52
N ASP A 8 71.04 -36.84 -2.37
CA ASP A 8 70.68 -36.31 -3.68
C ASP A 8 71.53 -37.11 -4.68
N MET A 9 70.96 -37.57 -5.81
CA MET A 9 71.69 -37.91 -7.05
C MET A 9 70.75 -38.44 -8.15
N THR A 10 70.68 -37.67 -9.25
CA THR A 10 70.30 -38.04 -10.64
C THR A 10 71.30 -39.03 -11.29
N PRO A 11 71.20 -39.46 -12.58
CA PRO A 11 70.10 -39.65 -13.54
C PRO A 11 70.15 -41.03 -14.29
N SER A 12 69.21 -41.26 -15.23
CA SER A 12 69.38 -41.94 -16.55
C SER A 12 68.31 -43.00 -16.90
N ARG A 13 67.79 -42.88 -18.14
CA ARG A 13 66.71 -43.66 -18.78
C ARG A 13 67.15 -45.10 -19.13
N PRO A 14 66.20 -46.02 -19.33
CA PRO A 14 65.81 -46.36 -20.71
C PRO A 14 64.27 -46.50 -20.87
N ALA A 15 63.69 -45.96 -21.94
CA ALA A 15 63.27 -46.67 -23.16
C ALA A 15 61.78 -47.09 -23.18
N VAL A 16 61.06 -46.36 -24.04
CA VAL A 16 60.14 -46.85 -25.09
C VAL A 16 58.88 -47.65 -24.69
N GLY A 17 57.74 -47.10 -25.12
CA GLY A 17 56.58 -47.87 -25.58
C GLY A 17 55.33 -47.72 -24.72
N GLY A 18 54.33 -46.97 -25.20
CA GLY A 18 53.03 -46.92 -24.52
C GLY A 18 52.14 -45.79 -25.02
N TRP A 19 51.32 -46.12 -26.01
CA TRP A 19 50.29 -45.35 -26.71
C TRP A 19 49.68 -44.14 -25.97
N ARG A 20 49.78 -42.97 -26.62
CA ARG A 20 48.91 -41.81 -26.36
C ARG A 20 47.47 -42.18 -26.75
N ARG A 21 46.61 -42.48 -25.78
CA ARG A 21 45.17 -42.34 -25.95
C ARG A 21 44.84 -40.84 -25.81
N LEU A 22 44.64 -40.17 -26.94
CA LEU A 22 43.92 -38.90 -26.99
C LEU A 22 42.52 -39.17 -26.40
N CYS A 23 42.24 -38.67 -25.20
CA CYS A 23 40.87 -38.46 -24.76
C CYS A 23 40.33 -37.23 -25.50
N LEU A 24 39.83 -37.42 -26.72
CA LEU A 24 38.79 -36.53 -27.26
C LEU A 24 37.54 -36.78 -26.42
N ALA A 25 37.26 -35.90 -25.46
CA ALA A 25 35.90 -35.78 -24.95
C ALA A 25 35.03 -35.20 -26.08
N PRO A 26 33.90 -35.82 -26.44
CA PRO A 26 33.00 -35.22 -27.40
C PRO A 26 32.31 -34.05 -26.71
N LEU A 27 32.52 -32.85 -27.26
CA LEU A 27 31.71 -31.67 -26.99
C LEU A 27 30.33 -31.88 -27.64
N LEU A 28 29.54 -32.78 -27.07
CA LEU A 28 28.19 -33.10 -27.51
C LEU A 28 27.24 -32.04 -26.95
N ALA A 29 27.00 -31.02 -27.78
CA ALA A 29 25.75 -30.27 -27.93
C ALA A 29 24.86 -30.10 -26.68
N CYS A 30 25.03 -28.97 -25.97
CA CYS A 30 23.89 -28.26 -25.38
C CYS A 30 23.47 -27.11 -26.32
N LEU A 31 23.21 -27.44 -27.59
CA LEU A 31 22.18 -26.71 -28.33
C LEU A 31 20.84 -27.23 -27.79
N ALA A 32 20.48 -26.80 -26.58
CA ALA A 32 19.08 -26.77 -26.21
C ALA A 32 18.46 -25.73 -27.15
N GLY A 33 18.11 -26.18 -28.35
CA GLY A 33 17.29 -25.39 -29.25
C GLY A 33 16.05 -25.03 -28.44
N SER A 34 15.89 -23.75 -28.15
CA SER A 34 14.61 -23.20 -27.73
C SER A 34 13.64 -23.55 -28.85
N LEU A 35 12.92 -24.66 -28.68
CA LEU A 35 11.78 -24.95 -29.53
C LEU A 35 10.90 -23.70 -29.44
N PRO A 36 10.46 -23.12 -30.58
CA PRO A 36 9.55 -21.99 -30.53
C PRO A 36 8.34 -22.38 -29.70
N ALA A 37 8.01 -21.56 -28.70
CA ALA A 37 6.82 -21.73 -27.88
C ALA A 37 5.61 -21.96 -28.80
N ALA A 38 4.91 -23.07 -28.60
CA ALA A 38 3.75 -23.39 -29.41
C ALA A 38 2.58 -22.48 -29.01
N GLN A 39 1.70 -22.22 -29.97
CA GLN A 39 0.47 -21.46 -29.74
C GLN A 39 -0.74 -22.38 -29.92
N TRP A 40 -1.51 -22.54 -28.86
CA TRP A 40 -2.74 -23.33 -28.80
C TRP A 40 -3.93 -22.38 -28.90
N VAL A 41 -4.68 -22.41 -30.00
CA VAL A 41 -5.86 -21.55 -30.18
C VAL A 41 -7.11 -22.34 -29.79
N ILE A 42 -7.84 -21.82 -28.81
CA ILE A 42 -9.03 -22.48 -28.25
C ILE A 42 -10.29 -21.78 -28.77
N PRO A 43 -11.18 -22.50 -29.47
CA PRO A 43 -12.47 -21.96 -29.89
C PRO A 43 -13.29 -21.44 -28.70
N GLY A 44 -13.97 -20.32 -28.91
CA GLY A 44 -14.76 -19.66 -27.87
C GLY A 44 -15.79 -20.57 -27.20
N GLY A 45 -15.69 -20.68 -25.87
CA GLY A 45 -16.62 -21.46 -25.04
C GLY A 45 -16.36 -22.97 -24.99
N ASP A 46 -15.35 -23.46 -25.68
CA ASP A 46 -14.93 -24.87 -25.60
C ASP A 46 -14.06 -25.12 -24.36
N ALA A 47 -14.71 -25.29 -23.21
CA ALA A 47 -14.04 -25.55 -21.94
C ALA A 47 -13.22 -26.86 -21.95
N ALA A 48 -13.68 -27.88 -22.67
CA ALA A 48 -12.99 -29.16 -22.76
C ALA A 48 -11.68 -29.03 -23.55
N ALA A 49 -11.69 -28.29 -24.67
CA ALA A 49 -10.48 -27.99 -25.43
C ALA A 49 -9.49 -27.14 -24.62
N LEU A 50 -9.97 -26.20 -23.81
CA LEU A 50 -9.11 -25.41 -22.91
C LEU A 50 -8.41 -26.30 -21.87
N GLU A 51 -9.15 -27.17 -21.20
CA GLU A 51 -8.56 -28.08 -20.21
C GLU A 51 -7.55 -29.05 -20.84
N ALA A 52 -7.86 -29.60 -22.01
CA ALA A 52 -6.93 -30.46 -22.76
C ALA A 52 -5.66 -29.70 -23.15
N ALA A 53 -5.79 -28.48 -23.67
CA ALA A 53 -4.63 -27.66 -24.04
C ALA A 53 -3.74 -27.34 -22.84
N LEU A 54 -4.30 -27.07 -21.65
CA LEU A 54 -3.50 -26.83 -20.44
C LEU A 54 -2.76 -28.10 -19.94
N GLN A 55 -3.32 -29.29 -20.20
CA GLN A 55 -2.68 -30.56 -19.87
C GLN A 55 -1.52 -30.89 -20.82
N ASP A 56 -1.68 -30.58 -22.11
CA ASP A 56 -0.75 -30.96 -23.17
C ASP A 56 0.31 -29.88 -23.49
N ALA A 57 0.05 -28.62 -23.14
CA ALA A 57 0.98 -27.52 -23.39
C ALA A 57 2.34 -27.74 -22.71
N ALA A 58 3.41 -27.43 -23.43
CA ALA A 58 4.77 -27.45 -22.91
C ALA A 58 5.07 -26.16 -22.13
N PRO A 59 6.03 -26.18 -21.18
CA PRO A 59 6.49 -24.96 -20.54
C PRO A 59 6.95 -23.91 -21.56
N GLY A 60 6.45 -22.68 -21.42
CA GLY A 60 6.69 -21.55 -22.31
C GLY A 60 5.64 -21.37 -23.40
N ASP A 61 4.75 -22.33 -23.63
CA ASP A 61 3.68 -22.24 -24.64
C ASP A 61 2.68 -21.12 -24.33
N THR A 62 1.92 -20.72 -25.35
CA THR A 62 0.80 -19.79 -25.23
C THR A 62 -0.51 -20.48 -25.55
N VAL A 63 -1.46 -20.43 -24.62
CA VAL A 63 -2.85 -20.82 -24.80
C VAL A 63 -3.67 -19.55 -25.05
N LEU A 64 -4.16 -19.40 -26.28
CA LEU A 64 -4.92 -18.23 -26.74
C LEU A 64 -6.41 -18.58 -26.86
N LEU A 65 -7.26 -17.86 -26.13
CA LEU A 65 -8.71 -18.04 -26.14
C LEU A 65 -9.38 -17.13 -27.17
N ASP A 66 -10.15 -17.71 -28.08
CA ASP A 66 -11.07 -16.96 -28.92
C ASP A 66 -12.28 -16.44 -28.10
N PRO A 67 -12.96 -15.39 -28.59
CA PRO A 67 -14.09 -14.79 -27.89
C PRO A 67 -15.20 -15.81 -27.60
N GLY A 68 -15.65 -15.87 -26.35
CA GLY A 68 -16.61 -16.85 -25.87
C GLY A 68 -16.57 -17.01 -24.35
N THR A 69 -17.59 -17.62 -23.77
CA THR A 69 -17.65 -17.88 -22.32
C THR A 69 -17.28 -19.32 -22.02
N PHE A 70 -16.18 -19.52 -21.30
CA PHE A 70 -15.71 -20.79 -20.80
C PHE A 70 -16.14 -20.94 -19.33
N THR A 71 -17.06 -21.85 -19.04
CA THR A 71 -17.43 -22.16 -17.65
C THR A 71 -16.41 -23.14 -17.07
N VAL A 72 -15.53 -22.67 -16.17
CA VAL A 72 -14.34 -23.41 -15.75
C VAL A 72 -13.90 -23.07 -14.32
N ASN A 73 -13.17 -24.01 -13.71
CA ASN A 73 -12.34 -23.80 -12.52
C ASN A 73 -10.93 -24.33 -12.82
N LEU A 74 -10.08 -23.49 -13.43
CA LEU A 74 -8.80 -23.90 -13.99
C LEU A 74 -7.72 -24.03 -12.93
N ARG A 75 -6.83 -25.01 -13.13
CA ARG A 75 -5.52 -25.08 -12.47
C ARG A 75 -4.43 -25.02 -13.54
N VAL A 76 -3.61 -23.98 -13.50
CA VAL A 76 -2.44 -23.80 -14.38
C VAL A 76 -1.20 -24.25 -13.61
N ASP A 77 -0.73 -25.46 -13.90
CA ASP A 77 0.37 -26.15 -13.20
C ASP A 77 1.66 -26.27 -14.03
N ARG A 78 1.74 -25.53 -15.14
CA ARG A 78 2.94 -25.39 -15.99
C ARG A 78 3.24 -23.91 -16.25
N PRO A 79 4.52 -23.51 -16.37
CA PRO A 79 4.88 -22.16 -16.81
C PRO A 79 4.37 -21.91 -18.23
N LEU A 80 3.38 -21.05 -18.42
CA LEU A 80 2.82 -20.76 -19.74
C LEU A 80 2.14 -19.39 -19.77
N VAL A 81 1.76 -18.95 -20.96
CA VAL A 81 0.92 -17.76 -21.16
C VAL A 81 -0.52 -18.20 -21.44
N LEU A 82 -1.47 -17.77 -20.60
CA LEU A 82 -2.90 -17.88 -20.88
C LEU A 82 -3.42 -16.50 -21.27
N GLU A 83 -3.84 -16.35 -22.52
CA GLU A 83 -4.20 -15.08 -23.13
C GLU A 83 -5.62 -15.10 -23.70
N GLY A 84 -6.38 -14.05 -23.45
CA GLY A 84 -7.70 -13.83 -24.03
C GLY A 84 -7.67 -12.86 -25.21
N ARG A 85 -8.35 -13.19 -26.30
CA ARG A 85 -8.79 -12.18 -27.27
C ARG A 85 -9.97 -11.39 -26.68
N PRO A 86 -10.22 -10.14 -27.12
CA PRO A 86 -11.35 -9.35 -26.64
C PRO A 86 -12.68 -10.13 -26.69
N GLY A 87 -13.30 -10.33 -25.54
CA GLY A 87 -14.53 -11.13 -25.40
C GLY A 87 -14.32 -12.58 -24.94
N ALA A 88 -13.09 -13.01 -24.65
CA ALA A 88 -12.81 -14.27 -23.96
C ALA A 88 -13.10 -14.14 -22.46
N VAL A 89 -14.03 -14.96 -21.96
CA VAL A 89 -14.53 -14.91 -20.57
C VAL A 89 -14.27 -16.26 -19.89
N LEU A 90 -13.60 -16.23 -18.74
CA LEU A 90 -13.51 -17.35 -17.80
C LEU A 90 -14.54 -17.15 -16.70
N ASP A 91 -15.45 -18.10 -16.55
CA ASP A 91 -16.59 -17.98 -15.66
C ASP A 91 -16.61 -19.12 -14.64
N GLY A 92 -16.54 -18.78 -13.35
CA GLY A 92 -16.51 -19.77 -12.28
C GLY A 92 -17.86 -20.36 -11.89
N ASP A 93 -18.97 -19.93 -12.53
CA ASP A 93 -20.34 -20.38 -12.21
C ASP A 93 -20.68 -20.31 -10.70
N ARG A 94 -20.13 -19.30 -10.01
CA ARG A 94 -20.27 -19.09 -8.57
C ARG A 94 -19.74 -20.25 -7.71
N ARG A 95 -18.72 -20.95 -8.19
CA ARG A 95 -18.06 -22.07 -7.50
C ARG A 95 -16.55 -21.84 -7.44
N GLY A 96 -15.97 -22.06 -6.26
CA GLY A 96 -14.52 -22.17 -6.10
C GLY A 96 -13.74 -20.95 -6.61
N ARG A 97 -12.48 -21.22 -6.98
CA ARG A 97 -11.57 -20.27 -7.64
C ARG A 97 -11.69 -20.42 -9.15
N VAL A 98 -11.76 -19.32 -9.89
CA VAL A 98 -11.89 -19.39 -11.36
C VAL A 98 -10.59 -19.85 -12.00
N VAL A 99 -9.46 -19.24 -11.60
CA VAL A 99 -8.12 -19.62 -12.05
C VAL A 99 -7.20 -19.79 -10.84
N THR A 100 -6.58 -20.97 -10.72
CA THR A 100 -5.52 -21.24 -9.76
C THR A 100 -4.17 -21.34 -10.48
N ILE A 101 -3.24 -20.45 -10.17
CA ILE A 101 -1.86 -20.48 -10.68
C ILE A 101 -1.01 -21.29 -9.68
N ALA A 102 -0.49 -22.42 -10.15
CA ALA A 102 0.24 -23.41 -9.37
C ALA A 102 1.64 -23.70 -9.93
N ALA A 103 2.12 -22.90 -10.87
CA ALA A 103 3.44 -23.00 -11.47
C ALA A 103 4.10 -21.61 -11.60
N PRO A 104 5.44 -21.55 -11.60
CA PRO A 104 6.14 -20.29 -11.71
C PRO A 104 5.98 -19.69 -13.12
N GLU A 105 6.20 -18.38 -13.21
CA GLU A 105 6.28 -17.62 -14.46
C GLU A 105 5.04 -17.72 -15.37
N VAL A 106 3.89 -18.10 -14.81
CA VAL A 106 2.61 -18.08 -15.52
C VAL A 106 2.21 -16.64 -15.80
N THR A 107 1.85 -16.35 -17.05
CA THR A 107 1.26 -15.07 -17.45
C THR A 107 -0.22 -15.26 -17.76
N LEU A 108 -1.07 -14.47 -17.11
CA LEU A 108 -2.51 -14.42 -17.35
C LEU A 108 -2.87 -13.02 -17.86
N ARG A 109 -3.36 -12.89 -19.10
CA ARG A 109 -3.60 -11.58 -19.70
C ARG A 109 -4.80 -11.46 -20.64
N GLY A 110 -5.43 -10.28 -20.65
CA GLY A 110 -6.46 -9.94 -21.63
C GLY A 110 -7.80 -10.67 -21.45
N LEU A 111 -8.06 -11.22 -20.26
CA LEU A 111 -9.24 -12.04 -19.98
C LEU A 111 -10.28 -11.27 -19.17
N GLU A 112 -11.56 -11.58 -19.39
CA GLU A 112 -12.60 -11.34 -18.38
C GLU A 112 -12.69 -12.57 -17.47
N ILE A 113 -12.60 -12.38 -16.16
CA ILE A 113 -12.65 -13.46 -15.17
C ILE A 113 -13.75 -13.11 -14.16
N ARG A 114 -14.75 -13.96 -14.01
CA ARG A 114 -15.92 -13.59 -13.22
C ARG A 114 -16.58 -14.73 -12.47
N ARG A 115 -17.44 -14.33 -11.52
CA ARG A 115 -18.35 -15.23 -10.79
C ARG A 115 -17.60 -16.37 -10.10
N SER A 116 -16.58 -16.03 -9.29
CA SER A 116 -16.01 -17.01 -8.36
C SER A 116 -17.06 -17.48 -7.35
N GLY A 117 -16.74 -18.51 -6.58
CA GLY A 117 -17.49 -18.83 -5.36
C GLY A 117 -17.43 -17.69 -4.32
N ILE A 118 -18.15 -17.90 -3.21
CA ILE A 118 -18.34 -16.92 -2.13
C ILE A 118 -17.95 -17.46 -0.75
N ASP A 119 -17.18 -18.54 -0.69
CA ASP A 119 -16.68 -19.08 0.57
C ASP A 119 -15.38 -18.36 1.00
N LEU A 120 -15.50 -17.54 2.05
CA LEU A 120 -14.37 -16.84 2.67
C LEU A 120 -13.34 -17.80 3.27
N THR A 121 -13.77 -18.97 3.76
CA THR A 121 -12.89 -19.98 4.37
C THR A 121 -12.07 -20.69 3.30
N ALA A 122 -12.70 -21.01 2.16
CA ALA A 122 -12.01 -21.60 1.01
C ALA A 122 -11.13 -20.60 0.25
N MET A 123 -11.28 -19.30 0.55
CA MET A 123 -10.64 -18.19 -0.16
C MET A 123 -10.98 -18.23 -1.66
N ASP A 124 -12.28 -18.30 -1.97
CA ASP A 124 -12.74 -18.25 -3.35
C ASP A 124 -12.31 -16.95 -4.03
N ALA A 125 -11.74 -17.05 -5.23
CA ALA A 125 -11.13 -15.91 -5.92
C ALA A 125 -11.33 -15.96 -7.43
N GLY A 126 -11.26 -14.81 -8.08
CA GLY A 126 -11.09 -14.74 -9.54
C GLY A 126 -9.77 -15.40 -9.95
N VAL A 127 -8.68 -14.94 -9.35
CA VAL A 127 -7.34 -15.52 -9.53
C VAL A 127 -6.73 -15.83 -8.18
N PHE A 128 -6.28 -17.07 -7.99
CA PHE A 128 -5.54 -17.50 -6.81
C PHE A 128 -4.14 -17.95 -7.21
N VAL A 129 -3.10 -17.30 -6.69
CA VAL A 129 -1.71 -17.65 -6.92
C VAL A 129 -1.21 -18.42 -5.71
N GLU A 130 -0.97 -19.73 -5.88
CA GLU A 130 -0.37 -20.55 -4.84
C GLU A 130 1.12 -20.20 -4.68
N ARG A 131 1.73 -20.64 -3.58
CA ARG A 131 3.17 -20.43 -3.31
C ARG A 131 4.10 -20.84 -4.46
N ALA A 132 3.72 -21.85 -5.23
CA ALA A 132 4.47 -22.31 -6.40
C ALA A 132 4.42 -21.32 -7.60
N GLY A 133 3.48 -20.36 -7.59
CA GLY A 133 3.27 -19.33 -8.60
C GLY A 133 4.28 -18.18 -8.59
N ALA A 134 5.53 -18.45 -8.23
CA ALA A 134 6.59 -17.44 -8.18
C ALA A 134 6.74 -16.74 -9.54
N GLY A 135 6.85 -15.41 -9.54
CA GLY A 135 7.00 -14.65 -10.79
C GLY A 135 5.74 -14.56 -11.66
N ALA A 136 4.57 -14.97 -11.15
CA ALA A 136 3.32 -14.89 -11.90
C ALA A 136 3.02 -13.45 -12.36
N ARG A 137 2.45 -13.30 -13.55
CA ARG A 137 2.12 -12.01 -14.16
C ARG A 137 0.63 -11.97 -14.48
N ILE A 138 -0.14 -11.20 -13.72
CA ILE A 138 -1.58 -11.01 -13.92
C ILE A 138 -1.76 -9.64 -14.53
N LEU A 139 -1.95 -9.58 -15.85
CA LEU A 139 -1.79 -8.38 -16.65
C LEU A 139 -3.07 -8.02 -17.42
N ASP A 140 -3.53 -6.79 -17.28
CA ASP A 140 -4.51 -6.20 -18.20
C ASP A 140 -5.82 -7.05 -18.31
N ASN A 141 -6.26 -7.65 -17.20
CA ASN A 141 -7.50 -8.44 -17.10
C ASN A 141 -8.65 -7.61 -16.50
N THR A 142 -9.88 -8.05 -16.76
CA THR A 142 -11.09 -7.53 -16.10
C THR A 142 -11.64 -8.62 -15.17
N LEU A 143 -11.67 -8.35 -13.87
CA LEU A 143 -12.23 -9.23 -12.86
C LEU A 143 -13.54 -8.63 -12.34
N ALA A 144 -14.59 -9.43 -12.29
CA ALA A 144 -15.90 -8.96 -11.83
C ALA A 144 -16.66 -10.01 -11.03
N ARG A 145 -17.36 -9.57 -9.98
CA ARG A 145 -18.26 -10.44 -9.19
C ARG A 145 -17.52 -11.64 -8.61
N SER A 146 -16.31 -11.39 -8.10
CA SER A 146 -15.52 -12.37 -7.37
C SER A 146 -15.50 -12.02 -5.89
N LEU A 147 -15.41 -13.03 -5.02
CA LEU A 147 -15.27 -12.81 -3.59
C LEU A 147 -13.95 -12.09 -3.30
N PHE A 148 -12.82 -12.74 -3.58
CA PHE A 148 -11.53 -12.07 -3.74
C PHE A 148 -11.24 -11.86 -5.22
N GLY A 149 -10.70 -10.70 -5.61
CA GLY A 149 -10.29 -10.49 -7.00
C GLY A 149 -9.06 -11.35 -7.34
N ILE A 150 -7.91 -10.93 -6.82
CA ILE A 150 -6.62 -11.63 -6.95
C ILE A 150 -6.07 -11.93 -5.56
N TRP A 151 -5.82 -13.19 -5.26
CA TRP A 151 -5.18 -13.64 -4.02
C TRP A 151 -3.78 -14.19 -4.32
N VAL A 152 -2.77 -13.65 -3.67
CA VAL A 152 -1.38 -14.14 -3.73
C VAL A 152 -1.02 -14.79 -2.40
N ASP A 153 -0.87 -16.12 -2.39
CA ASP A 153 -0.59 -16.93 -1.21
C ASP A 153 0.88 -17.35 -1.15
N GLY A 154 1.72 -16.45 -0.65
CA GLY A 154 3.13 -16.73 -0.38
C GLY A 154 4.04 -16.82 -1.60
N ALA A 155 3.54 -16.55 -2.80
CA ALA A 155 4.32 -16.57 -4.03
C ALA A 155 5.15 -15.27 -4.16
N PRO A 156 6.48 -15.33 -4.34
CA PRO A 156 7.32 -14.14 -4.49
C PRO A 156 7.32 -13.60 -5.93
N GLY A 157 7.68 -12.34 -6.09
CA GLY A 157 7.95 -11.73 -7.41
C GLY A 157 6.72 -11.59 -8.30
N VAL A 158 5.51 -11.57 -7.75
CA VAL A 158 4.27 -11.51 -8.53
C VAL A 158 4.06 -10.09 -9.04
N LEU A 159 3.71 -9.96 -10.33
CA LEU A 159 3.32 -8.69 -10.93
C LEU A 159 1.81 -8.69 -11.21
N VAL A 160 1.08 -7.81 -10.52
CA VAL A 160 -0.34 -7.53 -10.77
C VAL A 160 -0.46 -6.15 -11.39
N ARG A 161 -0.68 -6.07 -12.70
CA ARG A 161 -0.62 -4.79 -13.43
C ARG A 161 -1.78 -4.55 -14.37
N GLY A 162 -2.34 -3.33 -14.35
CA GLY A 162 -3.31 -2.87 -15.34
C GLY A 162 -4.66 -3.59 -15.28
N ASN A 163 -4.96 -4.30 -14.19
CA ASN A 163 -6.24 -5.02 -14.05
C ASN A 163 -7.34 -4.07 -13.57
N ARG A 164 -8.58 -4.35 -13.99
CA ARG A 164 -9.80 -3.71 -13.47
C ARG A 164 -10.55 -4.73 -12.63
N ILE A 165 -10.78 -4.45 -11.34
CA ILE A 165 -11.26 -5.41 -10.36
C ILE A 165 -12.49 -4.85 -9.64
N GLN A 166 -13.66 -5.41 -9.96
CA GLN A 166 -14.87 -5.21 -9.20
C GLN A 166 -15.08 -6.38 -8.23
N GLY A 167 -15.34 -6.06 -6.95
CA GLY A 167 -15.77 -7.07 -5.96
C GLY A 167 -17.13 -7.69 -6.27
N GLU A 168 -17.77 -8.29 -5.26
CA GLU A 168 -19.15 -8.80 -5.36
C GLU A 168 -20.13 -7.78 -4.74
N PRO A 169 -20.76 -6.90 -5.55
CA PRO A 169 -21.62 -5.85 -5.06
C PRO A 169 -22.88 -6.37 -4.33
N GLU A 170 -23.32 -7.60 -4.62
CA GLU A 170 -24.49 -8.20 -3.97
C GLU A 170 -24.25 -8.60 -2.51
N LEU A 171 -22.98 -8.75 -2.09
CA LEU A 171 -22.62 -9.02 -0.70
C LEU A 171 -22.54 -7.72 0.11
N ARG A 172 -22.80 -7.80 1.42
CA ARG A 172 -22.51 -6.70 2.35
C ARG A 172 -21.00 -6.46 2.37
N SER A 173 -20.57 -5.22 2.52
CA SER A 173 -19.13 -4.85 2.51
C SER A 173 -18.26 -5.73 3.41
N GLN A 174 -18.71 -6.09 4.62
CA GLN A 174 -17.97 -6.98 5.52
C GLN A 174 -17.85 -8.44 5.06
N ASP A 175 -18.77 -8.92 4.22
CA ASP A 175 -18.80 -10.29 3.72
C ASP A 175 -18.05 -10.44 2.39
N ARG A 176 -17.61 -9.33 1.78
CA ARG A 176 -16.79 -9.33 0.56
C ARG A 176 -15.35 -9.72 0.90
N GLY A 177 -14.65 -10.27 -0.08
CA GLY A 177 -13.19 -10.35 -0.06
C GLY A 177 -12.55 -9.05 -0.53
N ASN A 178 -11.23 -9.04 -0.52
CA ASN A 178 -10.41 -7.90 -0.95
C ASN A 178 -10.21 -7.94 -2.48
N GLY A 179 -9.97 -6.78 -3.09
CA GLY A 179 -9.70 -6.70 -4.54
C GLY A 179 -8.40 -7.41 -4.90
N ILE A 180 -7.31 -7.02 -4.25
CA ILE A 180 -6.01 -7.70 -4.29
C ILE A 180 -5.60 -8.04 -2.87
N HIS A 181 -5.27 -9.30 -2.62
CA HIS A 181 -4.79 -9.80 -1.33
C HIS A 181 -3.37 -10.32 -1.50
N LEU A 182 -2.41 -9.70 -0.84
CA LEU A 182 -1.01 -10.14 -0.77
C LEU A 182 -0.75 -10.74 0.60
N PHE A 183 -0.57 -12.06 0.67
CA PHE A 183 -0.29 -12.76 1.92
C PHE A 183 1.10 -13.40 1.87
N ASN A 184 1.95 -13.07 2.83
CA ASN A 184 3.28 -13.66 3.01
C ASN A 184 4.16 -13.65 1.74
N THR A 185 4.03 -12.62 0.91
CA THR A 185 4.78 -12.48 -0.35
C THR A 185 5.95 -11.52 -0.20
N ARG A 186 6.91 -11.62 -1.11
CA ARG A 186 8.07 -10.74 -1.23
C ARG A 186 8.31 -10.31 -2.66
N ASP A 187 8.95 -9.15 -2.83
CA ASP A 187 9.39 -8.62 -4.14
C ASP A 187 8.25 -8.48 -5.16
N SER A 188 7.00 -8.34 -4.69
CA SER A 188 5.81 -8.29 -5.53
C SER A 188 5.44 -6.85 -5.88
N ARG A 189 4.85 -6.65 -7.05
CA ARG A 189 4.47 -5.33 -7.56
C ARG A 189 3.00 -5.28 -7.96
N VAL A 190 2.29 -4.27 -7.46
CA VAL A 190 0.88 -4.01 -7.77
C VAL A 190 0.79 -2.62 -8.40
N GLU A 191 0.59 -2.60 -9.72
CA GLU A 191 0.83 -1.40 -10.54
C GLU A 191 -0.37 -1.02 -11.43
N GLY A 192 -0.84 0.21 -11.34
CA GLY A 192 -1.78 0.73 -12.34
C GLY A 192 -3.12 0.01 -12.40
N ASN A 193 -3.54 -0.65 -11.32
CA ASN A 193 -4.82 -1.35 -11.25
C ASN A 193 -5.95 -0.38 -10.85
N GLU A 194 -7.17 -0.71 -11.24
CA GLU A 194 -8.40 -0.04 -10.81
C GLU A 194 -9.25 -1.01 -9.98
N ILE A 195 -9.62 -0.63 -8.75
CA ILE A 195 -10.30 -1.53 -7.81
C ILE A 195 -11.48 -0.84 -7.15
N TRP A 196 -12.66 -1.45 -7.21
CA TRP A 196 -13.87 -0.91 -6.59
C TRP A 196 -14.82 -1.98 -6.09
N GLU A 197 -15.71 -1.60 -5.17
CA GLU A 197 -16.75 -2.45 -4.59
C GLU A 197 -16.25 -3.77 -3.95
N ALA A 198 -14.95 -3.90 -3.70
CA ALA A 198 -14.42 -4.94 -2.81
C ALA A 198 -14.64 -4.56 -1.33
N ARG A 199 -14.22 -5.43 -0.40
CA ARG A 199 -14.12 -5.04 1.02
C ARG A 199 -13.01 -3.99 1.18
N ASP A 200 -11.77 -4.40 0.96
CA ASP A 200 -10.60 -3.53 0.90
C ASP A 200 -9.99 -3.61 -0.51
N GLY A 201 -9.36 -2.54 -0.97
CA GLY A 201 -8.79 -2.45 -2.31
C GLY A 201 -7.57 -3.37 -2.46
N ILE A 202 -6.46 -2.95 -1.85
CA ILE A 202 -5.25 -3.78 -1.72
C ILE A 202 -5.03 -4.06 -0.23
N TYR A 203 -5.11 -5.33 0.14
CA TYR A 203 -4.77 -5.81 1.48
C TYR A 203 -3.43 -6.54 1.43
N ILE A 204 -2.50 -6.11 2.27
CA ILE A 204 -1.15 -6.68 2.35
C ILE A 204 -0.84 -7.12 3.78
N ASP A 205 -0.50 -8.40 3.93
CA ASP A 205 -0.29 -9.04 5.23
C ASP A 205 0.96 -9.92 5.23
N ASN A 206 1.74 -9.84 6.30
CA ASN A 206 3.01 -10.55 6.49
C ASN A 206 3.98 -10.47 5.29
N SER A 207 3.95 -9.38 4.52
CA SER A 207 4.70 -9.25 3.26
C SER A 207 5.78 -8.18 3.34
N ALA A 208 6.82 -8.30 2.52
CA ALA A 208 7.95 -7.35 2.51
C ALA A 208 8.46 -7.05 1.11
N ASP A 209 9.19 -5.95 0.95
CA ASP A 209 9.86 -5.58 -0.30
C ASP A 209 8.89 -5.43 -1.49
N CYS A 210 7.61 -5.14 -1.20
CA CYS A 210 6.56 -4.98 -2.20
C CYS A 210 6.41 -3.50 -2.60
N ILE A 211 6.04 -3.28 -3.86
CA ILE A 211 5.77 -1.95 -4.42
C ILE A 211 4.30 -1.87 -4.84
N LEU A 212 3.54 -0.98 -4.21
CA LEU A 212 2.17 -0.66 -4.56
C LEU A 212 2.15 0.74 -5.19
N GLU A 213 1.98 0.82 -6.51
CA GLU A 213 2.09 2.10 -7.22
C GLU A 213 1.04 2.38 -8.28
N ARG A 214 0.67 3.66 -8.41
CA ARG A 214 -0.23 4.16 -9.47
C ARG A 214 -1.59 3.48 -9.54
N ASN A 215 -2.08 2.90 -8.45
CA ASN A 215 -3.38 2.25 -8.39
C ASN A 215 -4.49 3.28 -8.15
N ARG A 216 -5.67 3.03 -8.72
CA ARG A 216 -6.91 3.81 -8.54
C ARG A 216 -7.89 2.97 -7.74
N ILE A 217 -8.26 3.42 -6.54
CA ILE A 217 -8.98 2.58 -5.59
C ILE A 217 -10.15 3.37 -4.99
N HIS A 218 -11.38 2.87 -5.13
CA HIS A 218 -12.54 3.69 -4.80
C HIS A 218 -13.79 2.92 -4.35
N HIS A 219 -14.70 3.63 -3.69
CA HIS A 219 -16.03 3.11 -3.32
C HIS A 219 -15.96 1.79 -2.52
N LEU A 220 -15.07 1.74 -1.53
CA LEU A 220 -14.82 0.56 -0.70
C LEU A 220 -14.39 0.96 0.72
N ARG A 221 -14.12 -0.01 1.59
CA ARG A 221 -13.75 0.26 2.99
C ARG A 221 -12.37 0.89 3.08
N TYR A 222 -11.30 0.13 2.85
CA TYR A 222 -9.93 0.65 2.94
C TYR A 222 -9.23 0.58 1.58
N GLY A 223 -8.68 1.71 1.12
CA GLY A 223 -7.97 1.79 -0.15
C GLY A 223 -6.78 0.84 -0.18
N ILE A 224 -5.77 1.14 0.64
CA ILE A 224 -4.62 0.25 0.88
C ILE A 224 -4.57 -0.07 2.37
N HIS A 225 -4.57 -1.36 2.72
CA HIS A 225 -4.64 -1.86 4.08
C HIS A 225 -3.43 -2.75 4.39
N TYR A 226 -2.55 -2.28 5.28
CA TYR A 226 -1.38 -3.00 5.77
C TYR A 226 -1.66 -3.70 7.08
N MET A 227 -1.15 -4.92 7.23
CA MET A 227 -1.04 -5.66 8.49
C MET A 227 0.33 -6.34 8.53
N TYR A 228 1.11 -6.16 9.59
CA TYR A 228 2.36 -6.90 9.82
C TYR A 228 3.33 -6.98 8.62
N SER A 229 3.39 -5.94 7.80
CA SER A 229 4.11 -5.94 6.52
C SER A 229 5.18 -4.84 6.52
N HIS A 230 6.40 -5.15 6.12
CA HIS A 230 7.56 -4.30 6.44
C HIS A 230 8.39 -3.97 5.20
N ASP A 231 9.13 -2.87 5.23
CA ASP A 231 10.12 -2.57 4.19
C ASP A 231 9.44 -2.47 2.79
N ASN A 232 8.24 -1.89 2.73
CA ASN A 232 7.42 -1.79 1.52
C ASN A 232 7.28 -0.34 1.03
N THR A 233 7.05 -0.17 -0.27
CA THR A 233 6.83 1.13 -0.91
C THR A 233 5.38 1.29 -1.38
N VAL A 234 4.73 2.38 -0.99
CA VAL A 234 3.40 2.79 -1.43
C VAL A 234 3.52 4.16 -2.07
N ARG A 235 3.40 4.27 -3.39
CA ARG A 235 3.58 5.58 -4.05
C ARG A 235 2.65 5.88 -5.22
N ASP A 236 2.35 7.15 -5.39
CA ASP A 236 1.57 7.67 -6.52
C ASP A 236 0.18 7.02 -6.68
N ASN A 237 -0.39 6.45 -5.61
CA ASN A 237 -1.73 5.87 -5.64
C ASN A 237 -2.78 6.95 -5.44
N LEU A 238 -4.00 6.68 -5.92
CA LEU A 238 -5.17 7.53 -5.72
C LEU A 238 -6.29 6.73 -5.06
N THR A 239 -6.73 7.16 -3.88
CA THR A 239 -7.97 6.71 -3.23
C THR A 239 -9.03 7.79 -3.29
N TRP A 240 -10.27 7.41 -3.58
CA TRP A 240 -11.40 8.34 -3.44
C TRP A 240 -12.68 7.66 -3.02
N GLU A 241 -13.50 8.39 -2.27
CA GLU A 241 -14.80 7.93 -1.77
C GLU A 241 -14.70 6.56 -1.07
N THR A 242 -13.63 6.37 -0.29
CA THR A 242 -13.43 5.20 0.57
C THR A 242 -13.76 5.51 2.03
N ARG A 243 -13.81 4.49 2.89
CA ARG A 243 -13.92 4.71 4.35
C ARG A 243 -12.59 5.04 5.03
N THR A 244 -11.47 4.64 4.44
CA THR A 244 -10.14 5.09 4.80
C THR A 244 -9.28 4.98 3.57
N GLY A 245 -8.58 6.05 3.18
CA GLY A 245 -7.69 5.99 2.02
C GLY A 245 -6.54 4.99 2.24
N TYR A 246 -5.68 5.30 3.20
CA TYR A 246 -4.49 4.51 3.52
C TYR A 246 -4.52 4.05 4.99
N ALA A 247 -4.81 2.77 5.22
CA ALA A 247 -4.77 2.15 6.54
C ALA A 247 -3.44 1.42 6.75
N LEU A 248 -2.48 2.12 7.38
CA LEU A 248 -1.14 1.63 7.66
C LEU A 248 -1.09 1.06 9.08
N MET A 249 -1.03 -0.27 9.22
CA MET A 249 -1.14 -0.90 10.54
C MET A 249 -0.02 -1.90 10.84
N GLN A 250 0.47 -1.88 12.08
CA GLN A 250 1.36 -2.88 12.67
C GLN A 250 2.59 -3.19 11.82
N SER A 251 3.21 -2.15 11.27
CA SER A 251 4.20 -2.25 10.20
C SER A 251 5.42 -1.38 10.51
N ARG A 252 6.54 -1.57 9.79
CA ARG A 252 7.75 -0.76 9.98
C ARG A 252 8.46 -0.53 8.65
N SER A 253 9.28 0.52 8.60
CA SER A 253 10.09 0.85 7.43
C SER A 253 9.26 1.04 6.15
N LEU A 254 8.07 1.62 6.25
CA LEU A 254 7.26 1.90 5.06
C LEU A 254 7.74 3.18 4.39
N THR A 255 7.76 3.20 3.06
CA THR A 255 7.93 4.43 2.26
C THR A 255 6.60 4.77 1.61
N VAL A 256 5.90 5.78 2.11
CA VAL A 256 4.57 6.18 1.66
C VAL A 256 4.63 7.57 1.05
N THR A 257 4.72 7.66 -0.28
CA THR A 257 5.05 8.92 -0.96
C THR A 257 4.17 9.30 -2.15
N GLY A 258 3.88 10.59 -2.31
CA GLY A 258 3.16 11.10 -3.49
C GLY A 258 1.72 10.58 -3.66
N ASN A 259 1.15 9.96 -2.63
CA ASN A 259 -0.21 9.39 -2.71
C ASN A 259 -1.28 10.47 -2.54
N ARG A 260 -2.48 10.19 -3.07
CA ARG A 260 -3.65 11.09 -3.02
C ARG A 260 -4.86 10.39 -2.39
N SER A 261 -5.48 11.02 -1.41
CA SER A 261 -6.73 10.58 -0.78
C SER A 261 -7.77 11.69 -0.87
N GLU A 262 -8.91 11.42 -1.51
CA GLU A 262 -9.87 12.47 -1.93
C GLU A 262 -11.31 12.09 -1.59
N GLY A 263 -11.98 12.92 -0.79
CA GLY A 263 -13.38 12.68 -0.43
C GLY A 263 -13.61 11.38 0.36
N ASP A 264 -12.55 10.85 0.98
CA ASP A 264 -12.64 9.70 1.86
C ASP A 264 -13.41 10.09 3.14
N THR A 265 -13.96 9.10 3.83
CA THR A 265 -14.53 9.30 5.17
C THR A 265 -13.56 8.84 6.25
N ASN A 266 -13.79 9.20 7.52
CA ASN A 266 -13.00 8.84 8.71
C ASN A 266 -11.52 9.23 8.71
N TYR A 267 -10.70 8.69 7.80
CA TYR A 267 -9.26 8.86 7.75
C TYR A 267 -8.78 8.95 6.30
N GLY A 268 -8.00 9.99 5.97
CA GLY A 268 -7.21 9.97 4.73
C GLY A 268 -6.03 9.01 4.88
N ILE A 269 -5.21 9.25 5.92
CA ILE A 269 -4.14 8.35 6.34
C ILE A 269 -4.34 7.94 7.80
N LEU A 270 -4.41 6.64 8.05
CA LEU A 270 -4.44 6.03 9.37
C LEU A 270 -3.09 5.36 9.62
N MET A 271 -2.35 5.85 10.62
CA MET A 271 -1.12 5.24 11.14
C MET A 271 -1.42 4.59 12.50
N ASN A 272 -1.32 3.26 12.57
CA ASN A 272 -1.62 2.52 13.79
C ASN A 272 -0.54 1.48 14.08
N PHE A 273 0.28 1.71 15.11
CA PHE A 273 1.47 0.90 15.40
C PHE A 273 2.44 0.83 14.20
N ILE A 274 2.79 1.97 13.60
CA ILE A 274 3.86 2.01 12.60
C ILE A 274 5.10 2.75 13.10
N THR A 275 6.27 2.26 12.70
CA THR A 275 7.57 2.80 13.16
C THR A 275 8.58 2.91 12.05
N TYR A 276 9.57 3.81 12.21
CA TYR A 276 10.68 3.97 11.27
C TYR A 276 10.25 4.15 9.81
N SER A 277 9.08 4.75 9.60
CA SER A 277 8.47 4.90 8.28
C SER A 277 8.53 6.34 7.81
N GLU A 278 8.57 6.51 6.49
CA GLU A 278 8.52 7.79 5.81
C GLU A 278 7.14 8.01 5.19
N ILE A 279 6.47 9.09 5.60
CA ILE A 279 5.21 9.57 5.04
C ILE A 279 5.49 10.93 4.42
N ALA A 280 5.69 11.01 3.11
CA ALA A 280 6.15 12.25 2.48
C ALA A 280 5.47 12.63 1.15
N GLY A 281 5.19 13.91 0.95
CA GLY A 281 4.65 14.39 -0.34
C GLY A 281 3.22 13.92 -0.63
N ASN A 282 2.50 13.37 0.34
CA ASN A 282 1.13 12.89 0.15
C ASN A 282 0.13 14.06 0.21
N ARG A 283 -0.99 13.93 -0.50
CA ARG A 283 -2.08 14.91 -0.52
C ARG A 283 -3.36 14.27 -0.07
N VAL A 284 -3.95 14.81 0.99
CA VAL A 284 -5.20 14.35 1.57
C VAL A 284 -6.16 15.51 1.56
N GLN A 285 -7.32 15.36 0.92
CA GLN A 285 -8.28 16.43 0.77
C GLN A 285 -9.72 15.97 1.05
N SER A 286 -10.47 16.84 1.72
CA SER A 286 -11.91 16.68 1.94
C SER A 286 -12.28 15.40 2.69
N VAL A 287 -11.49 15.02 3.71
CA VAL A 287 -11.84 13.88 4.55
C VAL A 287 -13.05 14.22 5.39
N ALA A 288 -14.14 13.53 5.12
CA ALA A 288 -15.43 13.75 5.76
C ALA A 288 -15.63 12.82 6.96
N ARG A 289 -16.61 13.18 7.80
CA ARG A 289 -17.10 12.32 8.87
C ARG A 289 -17.68 11.03 8.29
N GLY A 290 -17.30 9.88 8.84
CA GLY A 290 -17.96 8.63 8.48
C GLY A 290 -19.35 8.52 9.09
N GLN A 291 -20.28 7.94 8.33
CA GLN A 291 -21.58 7.56 8.88
C GLN A 291 -21.46 6.26 9.67
N ALA A 292 -21.82 6.29 10.95
CA ALA A 292 -22.03 5.06 11.72
C ALA A 292 -23.35 4.42 11.27
N TYR A 293 -23.26 3.33 10.50
CA TYR A 293 -24.42 2.53 10.08
C TYR A 293 -25.28 2.04 11.27
N ILE A 294 -24.70 1.95 12.48
CA ILE A 294 -25.38 1.44 13.68
C ILE A 294 -26.20 2.52 14.40
N THR A 295 -25.89 3.80 14.23
CA THR A 295 -26.53 4.88 15.02
C THR A 295 -27.52 5.75 14.23
N GLY A 296 -27.94 5.29 13.05
CA GLY A 296 -28.92 6.01 12.23
C GLY A 296 -28.46 7.40 11.80
N GLY A 297 -27.14 7.60 11.64
CA GLY A 297 -26.57 8.90 11.25
C GLY A 297 -26.43 9.92 12.39
N SER A 298 -26.60 9.52 13.66
CA SER A 298 -26.30 10.41 14.79
C SER A 298 -24.79 10.60 14.99
N ASP A 299 -24.41 11.80 15.44
CA ASP A 299 -23.04 12.20 15.74
C ASP A 299 -22.38 11.21 16.71
N VAL A 300 -21.54 10.32 16.20
CA VAL A 300 -20.66 9.49 17.03
C VAL A 300 -19.43 10.33 17.37
N PRO A 301 -19.20 10.69 18.65
CA PRO A 301 -17.99 11.38 19.05
C PRO A 301 -16.76 10.57 18.64
N GLY A 302 -15.80 11.18 17.95
CA GLY A 302 -14.62 10.49 17.42
C GLY A 302 -14.70 10.10 15.94
N ALA A 303 -15.87 10.18 15.30
CA ALA A 303 -16.05 9.86 13.88
C ALA A 303 -15.66 10.98 12.90
N GLU A 304 -15.16 12.12 13.41
CA GLU A 304 -14.73 13.24 12.56
C GLU A 304 -13.73 12.78 11.50
N GLY A 305 -13.82 13.33 10.29
CA GLY A 305 -12.84 13.07 9.24
C GLY A 305 -11.45 13.59 9.63
N LYS A 306 -10.43 12.75 9.54
CA LYS A 306 -9.05 13.11 9.90
C LYS A 306 -8.16 13.01 8.68
N GLY A 307 -7.44 14.08 8.36
CA GLY A 307 -6.44 14.07 7.29
C GLY A 307 -5.39 12.99 7.57
N ILE A 308 -4.77 13.07 8.75
CA ILE A 308 -3.91 12.03 9.30
C ILE A 308 -4.26 11.71 10.75
N PHE A 309 -4.37 10.41 11.07
CA PHE A 309 -4.53 9.92 12.44
C PHE A 309 -3.35 9.05 12.83
N ILE A 310 -2.73 9.37 13.97
CA ILE A 310 -1.52 8.73 14.46
C ILE A 310 -1.80 8.12 15.83
N TYR A 311 -1.72 6.78 15.89
CA TYR A 311 -1.95 5.99 17.09
C TYR A 311 -0.76 5.07 17.35
N ASN A 312 -0.18 5.17 18.55
CA ASN A 312 0.99 4.44 19.01
C ASN A 312 2.06 4.21 17.92
N SER A 313 2.38 5.27 17.16
CA SER A 313 3.33 5.22 16.05
C SER A 313 4.49 6.16 16.35
N LEU A 314 5.72 5.66 16.25
CA LEU A 314 6.93 6.27 16.81
C LEU A 314 8.05 6.31 15.77
N TYR A 315 8.98 7.27 15.87
CA TYR A 315 10.20 7.31 15.05
C TYR A 315 9.92 7.38 13.54
N ASN A 316 8.83 8.03 13.14
CA ASN A 316 8.49 8.23 11.73
C ASN A 316 8.87 9.63 11.26
N GLU A 317 9.14 9.74 9.96
CA GLU A 317 9.34 10.99 9.24
C GLU A 317 8.04 11.36 8.52
N ILE A 318 7.40 12.47 8.90
CA ILE A 318 6.14 12.94 8.32
C ILE A 318 6.39 14.33 7.75
N ARG A 319 6.64 14.42 6.45
CA ARG A 319 7.13 15.67 5.85
C ARG A 319 6.53 16.02 4.49
N ASN A 320 6.41 17.30 4.20
CA ASN A 320 5.98 17.77 2.87
C ASN A 320 4.62 17.22 2.43
N ASN A 321 3.75 16.82 3.37
CA ASN A 321 2.41 16.36 3.07
C ASN A 321 1.43 17.53 3.12
N ARG A 322 0.32 17.42 2.41
CA ARG A 322 -0.77 18.39 2.46
C ARG A 322 -2.05 17.74 2.97
N PHE A 323 -2.58 18.26 4.07
CA PHE A 323 -3.84 17.85 4.68
C PHE A 323 -4.83 19.02 4.64
N ALA A 324 -5.82 18.94 3.76
CA ALA A 324 -6.67 20.08 3.44
C ALA A 324 -8.17 19.78 3.50
N ASP A 325 -8.95 20.82 3.82
CA ASP A 325 -10.41 20.87 3.71
C ASP A 325 -11.15 19.75 4.48
N GLY A 326 -10.56 19.24 5.57
CA GLY A 326 -11.13 18.18 6.42
C GLY A 326 -11.71 18.68 7.75
N ASP A 327 -12.35 17.78 8.50
CA ASP A 327 -12.80 18.09 9.87
C ASP A 327 -11.59 18.31 10.82
N ILE A 328 -10.57 17.45 10.74
CA ILE A 328 -9.34 17.53 11.53
C ILE A 328 -8.13 17.33 10.60
N GLY A 329 -7.13 18.22 10.67
CA GLY A 329 -5.88 18.08 9.90
C GLY A 329 -5.04 16.89 10.38
N ILE A 330 -4.56 16.98 11.63
CA ILE A 330 -3.80 15.92 12.31
C ILE A 330 -4.42 15.59 13.68
N HIS A 331 -4.59 14.30 13.95
CA HIS A 331 -4.96 13.81 15.28
C HIS A 331 -3.95 12.79 15.77
N LEU A 332 -3.26 13.12 16.86
CA LEU A 332 -2.21 12.30 17.47
C LEU A 332 -2.61 11.90 18.89
N THR A 333 -2.52 10.60 19.18
CA THR A 333 -2.88 10.03 20.49
C THR A 333 -2.02 8.81 20.85
N ALA A 334 -2.24 8.27 22.06
CA ALA A 334 -1.69 7.01 22.56
C ALA A 334 -0.16 6.91 22.50
N GLY A 335 0.54 7.97 22.93
CA GLY A 335 2.00 7.97 23.04
C GLY A 335 2.73 7.90 21.69
N SER A 336 2.15 8.44 20.62
CA SER A 336 2.81 8.55 19.29
C SER A 336 3.89 9.64 19.28
N GLU A 337 4.91 9.47 20.11
CA GLU A 337 6.01 10.40 20.35
C GLU A 337 7.20 10.17 19.39
N ASP A 338 8.19 11.06 19.45
CA ASP A 338 9.46 10.92 18.73
C ASP A 338 9.31 10.74 17.20
N ASN A 339 8.28 11.38 16.62
CA ASN A 339 8.13 11.52 15.17
C ASN A 339 8.64 12.90 14.75
N HIS A 340 9.28 12.99 13.59
CA HIS A 340 9.62 14.28 12.99
C HIS A 340 8.49 14.73 12.07
N LEU A 341 7.91 15.91 12.36
CA LEU A 341 6.79 16.47 11.63
C LEU A 341 7.12 17.89 11.15
N TYR A 342 7.47 18.05 9.87
CA TYR A 342 7.94 19.32 9.30
C TYR A 342 7.61 19.46 7.81
N GLY A 343 7.54 20.68 7.30
CA GLY A 343 7.24 21.01 5.91
C GLY A 343 5.83 20.63 5.46
N ASN A 344 4.94 20.25 6.37
CA ASN A 344 3.57 19.86 6.01
C ASN A 344 2.65 21.10 5.90
N ASP A 345 1.66 21.00 5.01
CA ASP A 345 0.63 22.01 4.82
C ASP A 345 -0.69 21.56 5.46
N PHE A 346 -1.11 22.24 6.52
CA PHE A 346 -2.42 22.05 7.15
C PHE A 346 -3.35 23.20 6.77
N VAL A 347 -4.22 22.95 5.79
CA VAL A 347 -4.97 24.01 5.08
C VAL A 347 -6.47 23.88 5.26
N ASN A 348 -7.12 24.92 5.77
CA ASN A 348 -8.58 25.04 5.86
C ASN A 348 -9.27 23.85 6.57
N ASN A 349 -8.60 23.18 7.50
CA ASN A 349 -9.25 22.17 8.33
C ASN A 349 -10.08 22.85 9.42
N ARG A 350 -11.23 22.28 9.79
CA ARG A 350 -12.08 22.85 10.87
C ARG A 350 -11.36 22.87 12.22
N VAL A 351 -10.47 21.91 12.45
CA VAL A 351 -9.52 21.86 13.57
C VAL A 351 -8.17 21.43 12.98
N GLN A 352 -7.13 22.26 13.07
CA GLN A 352 -5.83 21.87 12.51
C GLN A 352 -5.22 20.70 13.27
N VAL A 353 -5.17 20.80 14.60
CA VAL A 353 -4.52 19.83 15.47
C VAL A 353 -5.47 19.34 16.54
N LYS A 354 -5.50 18.02 16.74
CA LYS A 354 -6.07 17.37 17.93
C LYS A 354 -4.98 16.52 18.59
N TYR A 355 -4.35 17.07 19.62
CA TYR A 355 -3.31 16.37 20.39
C TYR A 355 -3.86 15.83 21.70
N VAL A 356 -3.75 14.51 21.90
CA VAL A 356 -4.22 13.82 23.12
C VAL A 356 -3.07 13.04 23.75
N ALA A 357 -2.14 13.77 24.37
CA ALA A 357 -1.07 13.23 25.19
C ALA A 357 -0.56 14.29 26.21
N SER A 358 0.37 13.90 27.09
CA SER A 358 0.84 14.71 28.23
C SER A 358 2.27 15.22 28.09
N ARG A 359 3.00 14.81 27.03
CA ARG A 359 4.38 15.24 26.78
C ARG A 359 4.38 16.44 25.83
N GLU A 360 5.37 17.32 25.98
CA GLU A 360 5.63 18.37 25.00
C GLU A 360 6.24 17.78 23.73
N GLN A 361 5.82 18.26 22.57
CA GLN A 361 6.32 17.84 21.26
C GLN A 361 6.76 19.04 20.44
N GLU A 362 7.92 18.93 19.81
CA GLU A 362 8.39 19.88 18.80
C GLU A 362 8.04 19.34 17.41
N TRP A 363 7.19 20.08 16.70
CA TRP A 363 6.78 19.83 15.31
C TRP A 363 7.49 20.83 14.39
N SER A 364 8.80 20.90 14.54
CA SER A 364 9.75 21.42 13.57
C SER A 364 11.02 20.57 13.64
N HIS A 365 11.81 20.56 12.58
CA HIS A 365 13.05 19.80 12.52
C HIS A 365 14.14 20.64 11.86
N GLU A 366 15.29 20.74 12.51
CA GLU A 366 16.46 21.50 12.01
C GLU A 366 16.14 22.92 11.50
N GLY A 367 15.25 23.63 12.20
CA GLY A 367 14.86 25.00 11.84
C GLY A 367 13.73 25.10 10.81
N HIS A 368 13.12 23.98 10.42
CA HIS A 368 12.04 23.93 9.45
C HIS A 368 10.75 23.38 10.08
N GLY A 369 9.69 24.19 10.12
CA GLY A 369 8.39 23.81 10.69
C GLY A 369 7.35 23.55 9.62
N ASN A 370 6.07 23.74 9.94
CA ASN A 370 4.92 23.43 9.08
C ASN A 370 4.11 24.69 8.74
N PHE A 371 3.35 24.64 7.67
CA PHE A 371 2.36 25.67 7.35
C PHE A 371 1.02 25.36 8.00
N TRP A 372 0.45 26.34 8.70
CA TRP A 372 -0.85 26.25 9.35
C TRP A 372 -1.73 27.40 8.89
N SER A 373 -2.85 27.11 8.22
CA SER A 373 -3.70 28.18 7.67
C SER A 373 -4.43 29.02 8.74
N ASP A 374 -4.34 28.64 10.02
CA ASP A 374 -4.83 29.42 11.17
C ASP A 374 -3.71 30.10 11.96
N TYR A 375 -2.48 30.07 11.46
CA TYR A 375 -1.36 30.81 12.04
C TYR A 375 -1.57 32.32 11.85
N LEU A 376 -1.54 33.06 12.97
CA LEU A 376 -1.74 34.52 13.03
C LEU A 376 -0.47 35.25 13.50
N GLY A 377 0.69 34.63 13.32
CA GLY A 377 1.97 35.28 13.60
C GLY A 377 2.37 36.26 12.51
N TRP A 378 3.61 36.71 12.60
CA TRP A 378 4.22 37.66 11.67
C TRP A 378 5.67 37.23 11.42
N ASP A 379 6.22 37.74 10.34
CA ASP A 379 7.59 37.50 9.88
C ASP A 379 8.18 38.90 9.61
N LEU A 380 8.97 39.42 10.55
CA LEU A 380 9.52 40.77 10.52
C LEU A 380 10.78 40.89 9.67
N ASP A 381 11.57 39.82 9.56
CA ASP A 381 12.79 39.78 8.77
C ASP A 381 12.57 39.22 7.34
N ALA A 382 11.34 38.80 7.04
CA ALA A 382 10.85 38.36 5.74
C ALA A 382 11.59 37.11 5.22
N ASP A 383 11.93 36.18 6.12
CA ASP A 383 12.62 34.93 5.78
C ASP A 383 11.66 33.78 5.43
N GLY A 384 10.35 34.01 5.51
CA GLY A 384 9.30 33.03 5.22
C GLY A 384 8.92 32.15 6.42
N VAL A 385 9.55 32.35 7.57
CA VAL A 385 9.29 31.68 8.84
C VAL A 385 8.68 32.68 9.82
N GLY A 386 7.68 32.24 10.58
CA GLY A 386 7.03 33.09 11.56
C GLY A 386 7.88 33.29 12.82
N ASP A 387 8.07 34.55 13.23
CA ASP A 387 8.78 34.96 14.45
C ASP A 387 8.13 34.47 15.76
N ARG A 388 6.89 33.98 15.66
CA ARG A 388 6.15 33.42 16.79
C ARG A 388 5.97 31.92 16.63
N HIS A 389 6.24 31.16 17.69
CA HIS A 389 5.88 29.75 17.70
C HIS A 389 4.38 29.54 17.51
N TYR A 390 4.02 28.47 16.83
CA TYR A 390 2.66 27.96 16.78
C TYR A 390 2.45 26.94 17.88
N GLU A 391 1.51 27.19 18.78
CA GLU A 391 1.22 26.35 19.96
C GLU A 391 -0.27 25.98 19.99
N PRO A 392 -0.71 24.95 19.25
CA PRO A 392 -2.10 24.53 19.23
C PRO A 392 -2.45 23.66 20.44
N ASN A 393 -3.75 23.60 20.79
CA ASN A 393 -4.28 22.82 21.92
C ASN A 393 -3.96 23.41 23.30
N ASP A 394 -4.03 24.74 23.43
CA ASP A 394 -3.92 25.43 24.71
C ASP A 394 -5.08 25.03 25.66
N ALA A 395 -5.06 25.47 26.93
CA ALA A 395 -6.11 25.06 27.86
C ALA A 395 -7.50 25.63 27.47
N VAL A 396 -7.55 26.69 26.65
CA VAL A 396 -8.78 27.22 26.08
C VAL A 396 -9.30 26.28 25.00
N ASP A 397 -8.43 25.78 24.12
CA ASP A 397 -8.79 24.80 23.09
C ASP A 397 -9.31 23.50 23.71
N LYS A 398 -8.66 23.01 24.77
CA LYS A 398 -9.14 21.84 25.54
C LYS A 398 -10.50 22.10 26.20
N LEU A 399 -10.74 23.31 26.71
CA LEU A 399 -12.04 23.73 27.22
C LEU A 399 -13.10 23.75 26.13
N LEU A 400 -12.77 24.23 24.92
CA LEU A 400 -13.67 24.28 23.76
C LEU A 400 -14.02 22.87 23.25
N TRP A 401 -13.11 21.90 23.37
CA TRP A 401 -13.44 20.50 23.07
C TRP A 401 -14.41 19.91 24.09
N LYS A 402 -14.22 20.23 25.37
CA LYS A 402 -15.10 19.76 26.46
C LYS A 402 -16.48 20.43 26.40
N TYR A 403 -16.54 21.69 25.97
CA TYR A 403 -17.77 22.49 25.89
C TYR A 403 -17.90 23.15 24.50
N PRO A 404 -18.37 22.42 23.47
CA PRO A 404 -18.47 22.94 22.10
C PRO A 404 -19.27 24.25 21.96
N LEU A 405 -20.27 24.48 22.81
CA LEU A 405 -21.08 25.70 22.86
C LEU A 405 -20.27 26.96 23.19
N ALA A 406 -19.11 26.81 23.86
CA ALA A 406 -18.23 27.93 24.16
C ALA A 406 -17.53 28.50 22.92
N ARG A 407 -17.61 27.84 21.75
CA ARG A 407 -17.11 28.39 20.47
C ARG A 407 -17.81 29.69 20.06
N LEU A 408 -19.02 29.95 20.55
CA LEU A 408 -19.71 31.24 20.33
C LEU A 408 -18.97 32.42 20.98
N LEU A 409 -18.06 32.16 21.92
CA LEU A 409 -17.34 33.16 22.70
C LEU A 409 -15.89 33.35 22.22
N MET A 410 -15.46 32.73 21.11
CA MET A 410 -14.04 32.74 20.70
C MET A 410 -13.45 34.14 20.55
N ASN A 411 -14.25 35.10 20.06
CA ASN A 411 -13.83 36.49 19.88
C ASN A 411 -14.19 37.37 21.08
N SER A 412 -14.72 36.80 22.17
CA SER A 412 -15.07 37.57 23.36
C SER A 412 -13.83 38.08 24.09
N PRO A 413 -13.91 39.26 24.76
CA PRO A 413 -12.82 39.79 25.57
C PRO A 413 -12.35 38.81 26.66
N ALA A 414 -13.24 37.97 27.20
CA ALA A 414 -12.91 36.99 28.24
C ALA A 414 -11.96 35.89 27.71
N VAL A 415 -12.20 35.38 26.50
CA VAL A 415 -11.33 34.38 25.87
C VAL A 415 -9.97 34.99 25.51
N GLN A 416 -9.95 36.22 25.00
CA GLN A 416 -8.70 36.94 24.70
C GLN A 416 -7.87 37.21 25.97
N ALA A 417 -8.52 37.61 27.06
CA ALA A 417 -7.87 37.81 28.36
C ALA A 417 -7.30 36.50 28.92
N LEU A 418 -8.04 35.39 28.82
CA LEU A 418 -7.56 34.08 29.27
C LEU A 418 -6.34 33.61 28.46
N ARG A 419 -6.36 33.78 27.13
CA ARG A 419 -5.19 33.53 26.27
C ARG A 419 -4.02 34.45 26.60
N TRP A 420 -4.27 35.72 26.96
CA TRP A 420 -3.22 36.62 27.45
C TRP A 420 -2.60 36.15 28.77
N VAL A 421 -3.41 35.75 29.76
CA VAL A 421 -2.90 35.23 31.04
C VAL A 421 -2.05 33.98 30.84
N GLN A 422 -2.47 33.04 29.98
CA GLN A 422 -1.67 31.84 29.68
C GLN A 422 -0.35 32.16 28.98
N ARG A 423 -0.31 33.24 28.19
CA ARG A 423 0.93 33.72 27.55
C ARG A 423 1.90 34.28 28.60
N GLU A 424 1.45 35.18 29.47
CA GLU A 424 2.29 35.87 30.46
C GLU A 424 2.71 34.99 31.65
N PHE A 425 1.91 33.96 31.97
CA PHE A 425 2.16 33.07 33.09
C PHE A 425 2.31 31.61 32.62
N PRO A 426 3.53 31.20 32.22
CA PRO A 426 3.81 29.87 31.66
C PRO A 426 3.41 28.69 32.55
N VAL A 427 3.27 28.89 33.86
CA VAL A 427 2.80 27.88 34.82
C VAL A 427 1.39 27.34 34.52
N PHE A 428 0.58 28.09 33.75
CA PHE A 428 -0.76 27.67 33.35
C PHE A 428 -0.81 27.03 31.95
N ARG A 429 0.33 26.87 31.26
CA ARG A 429 0.39 26.19 29.97
C ARG A 429 0.28 24.68 30.19
N SER A 430 -0.61 24.04 29.44
CA SER A 430 -0.67 22.58 29.42
C SER A 430 0.42 22.07 28.48
N PRO A 431 1.16 20.99 28.82
CA PRO A 431 2.02 20.32 27.87
C PRO A 431 1.25 20.02 26.58
N GLY A 432 1.88 20.28 25.44
CA GLY A 432 1.21 20.29 24.16
C GLY A 432 2.17 20.22 23.00
N VAL A 433 1.65 20.59 21.84
CA VAL A 433 2.42 20.67 20.61
C VAL A 433 2.96 22.08 20.47
N ARG A 434 4.19 22.19 20.00
CA ARG A 434 4.81 23.44 19.59
C ARG A 434 5.48 23.24 18.24
N ASP A 435 5.29 24.19 17.34
CA ASP A 435 6.09 24.34 16.13
C ASP A 435 6.85 25.66 16.28
N SER A 436 8.17 25.56 16.45
CA SER A 436 9.05 26.70 16.68
C SER A 436 9.40 27.47 15.41
N HIS A 437 9.14 26.91 14.21
CA HIS A 437 9.50 27.50 12.92
C HIS A 437 8.32 27.43 11.94
N PRO A 438 7.12 27.94 12.30
CA PRO A 438 5.95 27.81 11.46
C PRO A 438 6.17 28.56 10.14
N LEU A 439 5.79 27.96 9.02
CA LEU A 439 5.97 28.54 7.70
C LEU A 439 4.86 29.56 7.42
N MET A 440 5.22 30.70 6.81
CA MET A 440 4.28 31.75 6.44
C MET A 440 3.44 31.42 5.21
N MET A 441 3.94 30.51 4.37
CA MET A 441 3.32 30.11 3.10
C MET A 441 3.30 28.59 2.97
N PRO A 442 2.26 28.01 2.32
CA PRO A 442 2.22 26.58 2.05
C PRO A 442 3.27 26.18 1.01
N ALA A 443 3.73 24.94 1.06
CA ALA A 443 4.63 24.39 0.07
C ALA A 443 3.98 24.37 -1.33
N GLY A 444 4.62 25.02 -2.31
CA GLY A 444 4.25 24.93 -3.73
C GLY A 444 3.40 26.07 -4.30
N LEU A 445 3.29 27.22 -3.63
CA LEU A 445 3.03 28.48 -4.35
C LEU A 445 4.37 28.98 -4.94
N PRO A 446 4.47 29.31 -6.23
CA PRO A 446 5.65 29.99 -6.73
C PRO A 446 5.81 31.32 -5.97
N GLU A 447 7.02 31.58 -5.46
CA GLU A 447 7.39 32.91 -5.01
C GLU A 447 7.15 33.90 -6.18
N HIS A 448 6.41 34.96 -5.89
CA HIS A 448 6.00 35.96 -6.88
C HIS A 448 7.13 36.90 -7.27
#